data_AF-A0A3M1H4W9-F1
#
_entry.id   AF-A0A3M1H4W9-F1
#
_cell.length_a   1.000
_cell.length_b   1.000
_cell.length_c   1.000
_cell.angle_alpha   90.00
_cell.angle_beta   90.00
_cell.angle_gamma   90.00
#
_symmetry.space_group_name_H-M   'P 1'
#
loop_
_entity.id
_entity.type
_entity.pdbx_description
1 polymer ?
#
loop_
_entity_poly.entity_id
_entity_poly.type
_entity_poly.pdbx_seq_one_letter_code
_entity_poly.pdbx_strand_id
1 'polypeptide(L)'
;MTLAQLRREYHQKICTQIIRIKGKGETSYPNFADGNNRSSVTIAWNIFRQLKCDKNPESLTGQETGRQFEHLTQEFITNAFNLLQHLRPGKWLYEVGKLAISSFYQ
;
A
#
# COMPACT_ATOMS: atom_id res chain seq x y z
N MET A 1 -4.36 20.16 -1.07
CA MET A 1 -3.56 18.92 -1.24
C MET A 1 -3.21 18.75 -2.71
N THR A 2 -2.03 18.24 -3.01
CA THR A 2 -1.58 17.84 -4.36
C THR A 2 -1.42 16.33 -4.45
N LEU A 3 -1.35 15.77 -5.67
CA LEU A 3 -1.05 14.34 -5.86
C LEU A 3 0.27 13.91 -5.21
N ALA A 4 1.29 14.77 -5.26
CA ALA A 4 2.58 14.49 -4.63
C ALA A 4 2.48 14.41 -3.09
N GLN A 5 1.65 15.27 -2.48
CA GLN A 5 1.37 15.22 -1.04
C GLN A 5 0.59 13.96 -0.66
N LEU A 6 -0.48 13.64 -1.39
CA LEU A 6 -1.27 12.42 -1.17
C LEU A 6 -0.41 11.15 -1.29
N ARG A 7 0.49 11.09 -2.27
CA ARG A 7 1.44 9.96 -2.41
C ARG A 7 2.35 9.84 -1.20
N ARG A 8 2.84 10.96 -0.67
CA ARG A 8 3.72 10.96 0.51
C ARG A 8 2.97 10.45 1.75
N GLU A 9 1.76 10.93 1.98
CA GLU A 9 0.90 10.50 3.08
C GLU A 9 0.54 9.00 2.97
N TYR A 10 0.19 8.55 1.77
CA TYR A 10 -0.06 7.13 1.50
C TYR A 10 1.15 6.26 1.85
N HIS A 11 2.36 6.65 1.42
CA HIS A 11 3.58 5.94 1.77
C HIS A 11 3.88 5.95 3.28
N GLN A 12 3.62 7.06 3.98
CA GLN A 12 3.77 7.13 5.45
C GLN A 12 2.82 6.16 6.15
N LYS A 13 1.56 6.06 5.69
CA LYS A 13 0.59 5.09 6.20
C LYS A 13 1.04 3.66 5.92
N ILE A 14 1.56 3.36 4.71
CA ILE A 14 2.15 2.05 4.40
C ILE A 14 3.31 1.71 5.35
N CYS A 15 4.25 2.63 5.54
CA CYS A 15 5.41 2.42 6.43
C CYS A 15 4.97 2.06 7.86
N THR A 16 4.01 2.82 8.40
CA THR A 16 3.61 2.68 9.81
C THR A 16 2.66 1.50 10.01
N GLN A 17 1.73 1.26 9.09
CA GLN A 17 0.64 0.31 9.28
C GLN A 17 0.87 -1.06 8.64
N ILE A 18 1.70 -1.17 7.60
CA ILE A 18 1.79 -2.39 6.77
C ILE A 18 3.20 -2.97 6.74
N ILE A 19 4.21 -2.14 6.50
CA ILE A 19 5.58 -2.64 6.33
C ILE A 19 6.10 -3.17 7.67
N ARG A 20 6.54 -4.42 7.67
CA ARG A 20 7.15 -5.11 8.81
C ARG A 20 8.42 -5.81 8.38
N ILE A 21 9.35 -6.01 9.31
CA ILE A 21 10.58 -6.76 9.04
C ILE A 21 10.40 -8.21 9.54
N LYS A 22 10.55 -9.18 8.62
CA LYS A 22 10.57 -10.61 8.91
C LYS A 22 12.01 -11.09 9.09
N GLY A 23 12.19 -12.25 9.73
CA GLY A 23 13.51 -12.86 9.95
C GLY A 23 14.27 -12.26 11.13
N LYS A 24 15.53 -12.71 11.34
CA LYS A 24 16.41 -12.24 12.42
C LYS A 24 17.81 -11.96 11.88
N GLY A 25 18.43 -10.87 12.33
CA GLY A 25 19.79 -10.51 11.95
C GLY A 25 19.96 -10.34 10.45
N GLU A 26 20.97 -11.01 9.88
CA GLU A 26 21.33 -10.92 8.46
C GLU A 26 20.30 -11.53 7.51
N THR A 27 19.42 -12.41 8.01
CA THR A 27 18.34 -13.00 7.20
C THR A 27 17.05 -12.19 7.25
N SER A 28 17.11 -10.96 7.76
CA SER A 28 15.93 -10.09 7.85
C SER A 28 15.57 -9.44 6.52
N TYR A 29 14.27 -9.33 6.25
CA TYR A 29 13.75 -8.74 5.02
C TYR A 29 12.37 -8.09 5.23
N PRO A 30 11.98 -7.07 4.43
CA PRO A 30 10.64 -6.51 4.49
C PRO A 30 9.57 -7.53 4.12
N ASN A 31 8.41 -7.49 4.76
CA ASN A 31 7.32 -8.46 4.60
C ASN A 31 6.71 -8.55 3.19
N PHE A 32 7.03 -7.61 2.30
CA PHE A 32 6.64 -7.60 0.89
C PHE A 32 7.72 -8.17 -0.06
N ALA A 33 8.80 -8.76 0.48
CA ALA A 33 9.76 -9.55 -0.27
C ALA A 33 9.44 -11.05 -0.21
N ASP A 34 9.88 -11.77 -1.24
CA ASP A 34 10.06 -13.22 -1.17
C ASP A 34 11.42 -13.52 -0.53
N GLY A 35 11.41 -14.05 0.69
CA GLY A 35 12.61 -14.31 1.50
C GLY A 35 13.58 -15.32 0.88
N ASN A 36 13.11 -16.20 -0.01
CA ASN A 36 13.96 -17.18 -0.69
C ASN A 36 14.58 -16.62 -1.98
N ASN A 37 14.22 -15.39 -2.39
CA ASN A 37 14.70 -14.74 -3.59
C ASN A 37 15.59 -13.54 -3.25
N ARG A 38 16.91 -13.69 -3.44
CA ARG A 38 17.91 -12.66 -3.15
C ARG A 38 17.64 -11.33 -3.84
N SER A 39 17.18 -11.36 -5.09
CA SER A 39 16.85 -10.15 -5.85
C SER A 39 15.62 -9.45 -5.27
N SER A 40 14.59 -10.23 -4.90
CA SER A 40 13.37 -9.70 -4.24
C SER A 40 13.72 -9.01 -2.92
N VAL A 41 14.50 -9.67 -2.05
CA VAL A 41 14.95 -9.10 -0.76
C VAL A 41 15.76 -7.81 -0.97
N THR A 42 16.67 -7.80 -1.95
CA THR A 42 17.52 -6.64 -2.25
C THR A 42 16.68 -5.44 -2.72
N ILE A 43 15.75 -5.67 -3.65
CA ILE A 43 14.85 -4.64 -4.16
C ILE A 43 13.97 -4.10 -3.03
N ALA A 44 13.39 -4.97 -2.20
CA ALA A 44 12.53 -4.56 -1.11
C ALA A 44 13.26 -3.68 -0.09
N TRP A 45 14.51 -4.01 0.25
CA TRP A 45 15.33 -3.15 1.12
C TRP A 45 15.64 -1.79 0.50
N ASN A 46 15.89 -1.74 -0.81
CA ASN A 46 16.11 -0.46 -1.50
C ASN A 46 14.84 0.41 -1.51
N ILE A 47 13.67 -0.18 -1.74
CA ILE A 47 12.38 0.51 -1.65
C ILE A 47 12.17 1.02 -0.21
N PHE A 48 12.35 0.15 0.80
CA PHE A 48 12.23 0.51 2.21
C PHE A 48 13.09 1.74 2.58
N ARG A 49 14.35 1.76 2.15
CA ARG A 49 15.27 2.88 2.38
C ARG A 49 14.82 4.17 1.70
N GLN A 50 14.33 4.09 0.46
CA GLN A 50 13.83 5.26 -0.27
C GLN A 50 12.55 5.83 0.34
N LEU A 51 11.69 4.97 0.87
CA LEU A 51 10.48 5.36 1.60
C LEU A 51 10.79 5.98 2.98
N LYS A 52 12.01 5.79 3.50
CA LYS A 52 12.45 6.24 4.81
C LYS A 52 11.54 5.74 5.94
N CYS A 53 11.10 4.49 5.83
CA CYS A 53 10.29 3.86 6.88
C CYS A 53 11.14 3.55 8.11
N ASP A 54 10.53 3.61 9.29
CA ASP A 54 11.10 3.05 10.50
C ASP A 54 10.94 1.53 10.54
N LYS A 55 11.91 0.82 11.12
CA LYS A 55 11.85 -0.63 11.25
C LYS A 55 10.83 -1.00 12.32
N ASN A 56 9.78 -1.70 11.94
CA ASN A 56 8.83 -2.31 12.87
C ASN A 56 8.92 -3.86 12.77
N PRO A 57 9.36 -4.56 13.82
CA PRO A 57 9.46 -6.02 13.85
C PRO A 57 8.14 -6.72 14.22
N GLU A 58 7.10 -5.98 14.59
CA GLU A 58 5.80 -6.54 14.98
C GLU A 58 5.19 -7.35 13.83
N SER A 59 4.70 -8.56 14.10
CA SER A 59 4.17 -9.42 13.04
C SER A 59 2.76 -8.99 12.64
N LEU A 60 2.53 -8.82 11.34
CA LEU A 60 1.19 -8.78 10.74
C LEU A 60 0.94 -10.07 9.95
N THR A 61 -0.29 -10.58 10.02
CA THR A 61 -0.70 -11.71 9.18
C THR A 61 -0.79 -11.27 7.72
N GLY A 62 -0.66 -12.22 6.78
CA GLY A 62 -0.77 -11.92 5.35
C GLY A 62 -2.15 -11.35 4.98
N GLN A 63 -3.21 -11.91 5.55
CA GLN A 63 -4.58 -11.42 5.34
C GLN A 63 -4.77 -10.00 5.86
N GLU A 64 -4.28 -9.70 7.08
CA GLU A 64 -4.38 -8.36 7.64
C GLU A 64 -3.55 -7.35 6.83
N THR A 65 -2.35 -7.74 6.40
CA THR A 65 -1.50 -6.93 5.52
C THR A 65 -2.23 -6.59 4.22
N GLY A 66 -2.87 -7.59 3.58
CA GLY A 66 -3.63 -7.42 2.34
C GLY A 66 -4.82 -6.48 2.53
N ARG A 67 -5.66 -6.73 3.55
CA ARG A 67 -6.84 -5.93 3.85
C ARG A 67 -6.48 -4.46 4.10
N GLN A 68 -5.44 -4.22 4.90
CA GLN A 68 -4.96 -2.85 5.18
C GLN A 68 -4.45 -2.17 3.90
N PHE A 69 -3.71 -2.91 3.06
CA PHE A 69 -3.21 -2.37 1.80
C PHE A 69 -4.35 -1.96 0.86
N GLU A 70 -5.38 -2.78 0.73
CA GLU A 70 -6.55 -2.48 -0.10
C GLU A 70 -7.27 -1.22 0.39
N HIS A 71 -7.53 -1.11 1.70
CA HIS A 71 -8.19 0.06 2.27
C HIS A 71 -7.38 1.35 2.12
N LEU A 72 -6.08 1.32 2.43
CA LEU A 72 -5.22 2.49 2.25
C LEU A 72 -5.13 2.92 0.78
N THR A 73 -5.14 1.95 -0.14
CA THR A 73 -5.09 2.21 -1.58
C THR A 73 -6.41 2.80 -2.08
N GLN A 74 -7.55 2.27 -1.63
CA GLN A 74 -8.87 2.83 -1.90
C GLN A 74 -8.97 4.28 -1.42
N GLU A 75 -8.49 4.58 -0.20
CA GLU A 75 -8.46 5.93 0.34
C GLU A 75 -7.59 6.86 -0.53
N PHE A 76 -6.38 6.42 -0.90
CA PHE A 76 -5.49 7.18 -1.76
C PHE A 76 -6.13 7.47 -3.12
N ILE A 77 -6.69 6.46 -3.78
CA ILE A 77 -7.34 6.61 -5.10
C ILE A 77 -8.53 7.57 -4.99
N THR A 78 -9.37 7.43 -3.96
CA THR A 78 -10.52 8.32 -3.73
C THR A 78 -10.06 9.78 -3.64
N ASN A 79 -9.08 10.05 -2.78
CA ASN A 79 -8.58 11.41 -2.58
C ASN A 79 -7.86 11.97 -3.81
N ALA A 80 -7.05 11.14 -4.47
CA ALA A 80 -6.30 11.53 -5.67
C ALA A 80 -7.23 11.84 -6.83
N PHE A 81 -8.24 11.01 -7.06
CA PHE A 81 -9.17 11.16 -8.16
C PHE A 81 -10.14 12.32 -7.93
N ASN A 82 -10.51 12.62 -6.68
CA ASN A 82 -11.29 13.82 -6.35
C ASN A 82 -10.58 15.12 -6.77
N LEU A 83 -9.24 15.17 -6.75
CA LEU A 83 -8.50 16.33 -7.28
C LEU A 83 -8.73 16.53 -8.79
N LEU A 84 -9.10 15.48 -9.51
CA LEU A 84 -9.33 15.47 -10.95
C LEU A 84 -10.80 15.64 -11.34
N GLN A 85 -11.70 15.90 -10.39
CA GLN A 85 -13.14 16.00 -10.64
C GLN A 85 -13.51 17.08 -11.66
N HIS A 86 -12.73 18.16 -11.74
CA HIS A 86 -12.92 19.22 -12.74
C HIS A 86 -12.59 18.76 -14.18
N LEU A 87 -11.71 17.76 -14.34
CA LEU A 87 -11.39 17.15 -15.63
C LEU A 87 -12.33 15.98 -15.94
N ARG A 88 -12.80 15.28 -14.91
CA ARG A 88 -13.64 14.09 -15.03
C ARG A 88 -14.79 14.12 -14.01
N PRO A 89 -15.82 14.95 -14.25
CA PRO A 89 -16.93 15.09 -13.33
C PRO A 89 -17.76 13.82 -13.25
N GLY A 90 -18.35 13.56 -12.09
CA GLY A 90 -19.20 12.39 -11.86
C GLY A 90 -19.32 12.05 -10.37
N LYS A 91 -20.28 11.16 -10.05
CA LYS A 91 -20.36 10.50 -8.75
C LYS A 91 -19.63 9.17 -8.83
N TRP A 92 -18.34 9.19 -8.50
CA TRP A 92 -17.48 8.02 -8.57
C TRP A 92 -17.65 7.16 -7.31
N LEU A 93 -17.77 5.85 -7.51
CA LEU A 93 -17.83 4.85 -6.45
C LEU A 93 -16.47 4.15 -6.33
N TYR A 94 -15.97 4.00 -5.10
CA TYR A 94 -14.71 3.32 -4.81
C TYR A 94 -15.00 2.20 -3.82
N GLU A 95 -14.74 0.95 -4.18
CA GLU A 95 -15.10 -0.22 -3.37
C GLU A 95 -14.01 -1.29 -3.43
N VAL A 96 -13.90 -2.06 -2.34
CA VAL A 96 -13.00 -3.21 -2.22
C VAL A 96 -13.84 -4.43 -1.86
N GLY A 97 -13.75 -5.49 -2.65
CA GLY A 97 -14.28 -6.83 -2.34
C GLY A 97 -15.80 -7.03 -2.27
N LYS A 98 -16.60 -5.95 -2.23
CA LYS A 98 -18.02 -6.05 -1.86
C LYS A 98 -19.03 -6.07 -3.01
N LEU A 99 -18.65 -5.65 -4.21
CA LEU A 99 -19.61 -5.53 -5.31
C LEU A 99 -19.31 -6.54 -6.42
N ALA A 100 -20.31 -7.37 -6.72
CA ALA A 100 -20.26 -8.23 -7.88
C ALA A 100 -20.27 -7.36 -9.14
N ILE A 101 -19.40 -7.68 -10.09
CA ILE A 101 -19.32 -6.96 -11.37
C ILE A 101 -20.65 -7.01 -12.14
N SER A 102 -21.50 -8.00 -11.88
CA SER A 102 -22.85 -8.15 -12.46
C SER A 102 -23.84 -7.08 -11.97
N SER A 103 -23.53 -6.35 -10.91
CA SER A 103 -24.37 -5.25 -10.41
C SER A 103 -24.20 -3.94 -11.20
N PHE A 104 -23.35 -3.92 -12.22
CA PHE A 104 -23.06 -2.73 -13.02
C PHE A 104 -23.35 -2.95 -14.50
N TYR A 105 -23.79 -1.88 -15.17
CA TYR A 105 -23.80 -1.82 -16.63
C TYR A 105 -22.37 -1.67 -17.13
N GLN A 106 -21.99 -2.45 -18.15
CA GLN A 106 -20.65 -2.48 -18.74
C GLN A 106 -20.57 -1.65 -20.01
#